data_AF-A0A962NB10-F1
#
_entry.id   AF-A0A962NB10-F1
#
_cell.length_a   1.000
_cell.length_b   1.000
_cell.length_c   1.000
_cell.angle_alpha   90.00
_cell.angle_beta   90.00
_cell.angle_gamma   90.00
#
_symmetry.space_group_name_H-M   'P 1'
#
loop_
_entity.id
_entity.type
_entity.pdbx_description
1 polymer ?
#
loop_
_entity_poly.entity_id
_entity_poly.type
_entity_poly.pdbx_seq_one_letter_code
_entity_poly.pdbx_strand_id
1 'polypeptide(L)'
;MKKIALKRLRKSDLTFFVWHHQHGGAGNQKAINLNADVFVDSLFPAIHEEAARRGDRFPVDLDIFGPGGSGALNLQRKIVKGETYKNWRLNGEFVRDDEERFSVLQEGDFAVIEFEGDKAPYAARMVLVARGAEDDSVVHAELNSWLGDRRMARITPAQLDAIAFSARIIDAHPLNGINLQNDLEDASQGGLEATRRLFRRTATRRVSKIELKAARNQADETGALGEEFVNEWLAEEVRSGRLCGFEWVSRENAVAPYDFTISSAKGVLERLDVKATNGPFRNHLHVSMNELLHCSDSSIPYRIYRVFAIDGRRAKMRVSEPLATFAECIIGVLKGLPAGVDADGISLDPRTLEFGSDIEIELRAGNEED
;
A
#
# COMPACT_ATOMS: atom_id res chain seq x y z
N MET A 1 -5.76 -3.12 -5.50
CA MET A 1 -5.14 -3.81 -4.32
C MET A 1 -3.76 -4.39 -4.64
N LYS A 2 -2.71 -4.17 -3.81
CA LYS A 2 -1.35 -4.73 -4.05
C LYS A 2 -1.34 -6.26 -4.01
N LYS A 3 -0.63 -6.88 -4.96
CA LYS A 3 -0.54 -8.34 -5.13
C LYS A 3 0.83 -8.83 -4.65
N ILE A 4 0.93 -9.16 -3.36
CA ILE A 4 2.20 -9.57 -2.75
C ILE A 4 2.10 -11.03 -2.31
N ALA A 5 3.12 -11.81 -2.65
CA ALA A 5 3.29 -13.19 -2.20
C ALA A 5 4.58 -13.35 -1.40
N LEU A 6 4.50 -14.10 -0.30
CA LEU A 6 5.64 -14.62 0.41
C LEU A 6 5.85 -16.09 -0.01
N LYS A 7 7.01 -16.41 -0.56
CA LYS A 7 7.37 -17.76 -1.04
C LYS A 7 8.56 -18.29 -0.27
N ARG A 8 8.43 -19.48 0.32
CA ARG A 8 9.56 -20.26 0.84
C ARG A 8 10.26 -20.96 -0.33
N LEU A 9 11.51 -20.62 -0.60
CA LEU A 9 12.32 -21.18 -1.67
C LEU A 9 12.66 -22.64 -1.35
N ARG A 10 12.36 -23.53 -2.30
CA ARG A 10 12.81 -24.92 -2.25
C ARG A 10 14.07 -25.10 -3.08
N LYS A 11 14.71 -26.25 -2.93
CA LYS A 11 15.87 -26.62 -3.76
C LYS A 11 15.64 -26.45 -5.28
N SER A 12 14.42 -26.69 -5.75
CA SER A 12 14.02 -26.51 -7.17
C SER A 12 13.66 -25.07 -7.57
N ASP A 13 13.45 -24.17 -6.61
CA ASP A 13 13.30 -22.74 -6.88
C ASP A 13 14.69 -22.09 -7.00
N LEU A 14 15.66 -22.54 -6.19
CA LEU A 14 17.03 -22.02 -6.18
C LEU A 14 17.77 -22.20 -7.50
N THR A 15 17.44 -23.24 -8.27
CA THR A 15 18.00 -23.48 -9.62
C THR A 15 17.59 -22.42 -10.65
N PHE A 16 16.77 -21.43 -10.27
CA PHE A 16 16.58 -20.18 -11.00
C PHE A 16 17.88 -19.35 -11.10
N PHE A 17 18.75 -19.44 -10.09
CA PHE A 17 20.05 -18.76 -10.03
C PHE A 17 21.16 -19.68 -10.57
N VAL A 18 22.06 -19.16 -11.42
CA VAL A 18 23.11 -19.97 -12.08
C VAL A 18 23.97 -20.72 -11.07
N TRP A 19 24.43 -20.04 -10.02
CA TRP A 19 25.32 -20.65 -9.03
C TRP A 19 24.72 -21.91 -8.42
N HIS A 20 23.44 -21.84 -8.00
CA HIS A 20 22.70 -22.97 -7.44
C HIS A 20 22.36 -24.05 -8.46
N HIS A 21 22.17 -23.70 -9.72
CA HIS A 21 22.00 -24.71 -10.78
C HIS A 21 23.30 -25.47 -11.06
N GLN A 22 24.46 -24.81 -11.01
CA GLN A 22 25.75 -25.43 -11.28
C GLN A 22 26.28 -26.25 -10.11
N HIS A 23 26.05 -25.79 -8.88
CA HIS A 23 26.58 -26.40 -7.66
C HIS A 23 25.53 -27.22 -6.88
N GLY A 24 24.24 -26.99 -7.16
CA GLY A 24 23.15 -27.69 -6.52
C GLY A 24 22.72 -28.92 -7.30
N GLY A 25 22.75 -30.08 -6.65
CA GLY A 25 22.15 -31.32 -7.18
C GLY A 25 20.62 -31.33 -7.13
N ALA A 26 19.96 -30.24 -7.54
CA ALA A 26 18.51 -30.19 -7.78
C ALA A 26 18.26 -30.14 -9.28
N GLY A 27 17.27 -30.91 -9.76
CA GLY A 27 17.07 -31.19 -11.18
C GLY A 27 16.91 -29.96 -12.09
N ASN A 28 16.73 -30.22 -13.39
CA ASN A 28 16.82 -29.25 -14.51
C ASN A 28 15.76 -28.12 -14.55
N GLN A 29 15.01 -27.87 -13.47
CA GLN A 29 14.02 -26.80 -13.42
C GLN A 29 14.73 -25.45 -13.26
N LYS A 30 14.40 -24.45 -14.10
CA LYS A 30 15.04 -23.12 -14.11
C LYS A 30 14.05 -22.01 -13.77
N ALA A 31 13.25 -22.23 -12.74
CA ALA A 31 12.09 -21.38 -12.48
C ALA A 31 11.67 -21.42 -11.02
N ILE A 32 11.18 -20.27 -10.55
CA ILE A 32 10.49 -20.17 -9.26
C ILE A 32 9.05 -20.60 -9.45
N ASN A 33 8.62 -21.59 -8.67
CA ASN A 33 7.27 -22.11 -8.73
C ASN A 33 6.28 -21.18 -8.02
N LEU A 34 5.18 -20.83 -8.70
CA LEU A 34 4.11 -20.00 -8.17
C LEU A 34 2.89 -20.89 -7.88
N ASN A 35 2.61 -21.11 -6.60
CA ASN A 35 1.49 -21.91 -6.13
C ASN A 35 0.16 -21.39 -6.69
N ALA A 36 -0.63 -22.25 -7.34
CA ALA A 36 -1.89 -21.85 -7.98
C ALA A 36 -2.89 -21.23 -6.97
N ASP A 37 -3.00 -21.80 -5.78
CA ASP A 37 -3.87 -21.32 -4.69
C ASP A 37 -3.56 -19.88 -4.23
N VAL A 38 -2.33 -19.43 -4.42
CA VAL A 38 -1.93 -18.05 -4.12
C VAL A 38 -1.95 -17.20 -5.39
N PHE A 39 -1.21 -17.61 -6.41
CA PHE A 39 -0.97 -16.80 -7.59
C PHE A 39 -2.21 -16.66 -8.48
N VAL A 40 -2.94 -17.75 -8.70
CA VAL A 40 -4.19 -17.72 -9.49
C VAL A 40 -5.33 -17.30 -8.59
N ASP A 41 -5.65 -18.12 -7.59
CA ASP A 41 -6.93 -17.99 -6.88
C ASP A 41 -6.99 -16.70 -6.03
N SER A 42 -5.84 -16.22 -5.54
CA SER A 42 -5.80 -15.03 -4.66
C SER A 42 -5.28 -13.77 -5.34
N LEU A 43 -4.33 -13.85 -6.28
CA LEU A 43 -3.68 -12.67 -6.87
C LEU A 43 -4.18 -12.33 -8.27
N PHE A 44 -4.34 -13.32 -9.15
CA PHE A 44 -4.75 -13.13 -10.55
C PHE A 44 -5.84 -14.12 -10.95
N PRO A 45 -7.07 -14.00 -10.41
CA PRO A 45 -8.15 -14.97 -10.68
C PRO A 45 -8.56 -15.00 -12.16
N ALA A 46 -8.38 -13.90 -12.88
CA ALA A 46 -8.69 -13.80 -14.31
C ALA A 46 -7.58 -14.32 -15.25
N ILE A 47 -6.46 -14.83 -14.72
CA ILE A 47 -5.30 -15.19 -15.55
C ILE A 47 -5.59 -16.32 -16.54
N HIS A 48 -6.51 -17.23 -16.22
CA HIS A 48 -6.91 -18.30 -17.14
C HIS A 48 -7.66 -17.77 -18.36
N GLU A 49 -8.50 -16.76 -18.19
CA GLU A 49 -9.20 -16.10 -19.31
C GLU A 49 -8.22 -15.35 -20.20
N GLU A 50 -7.27 -14.61 -19.60
CA GLU A 50 -6.24 -13.92 -20.37
C GLU A 50 -5.30 -14.90 -21.08
N ALA A 51 -4.98 -16.04 -20.47
CA ALA A 51 -4.17 -17.08 -21.09
C ALA A 51 -4.88 -17.72 -22.29
N ALA A 52 -6.19 -17.94 -22.21
CA ALA A 52 -6.99 -18.41 -23.34
C ALA A 52 -7.00 -17.42 -24.51
N ARG A 53 -6.89 -16.11 -24.23
CA ARG A 53 -6.88 -15.05 -25.24
C ARG A 53 -5.52 -14.81 -25.89
N ARG A 54 -4.45 -14.82 -25.10
CA ARG A 54 -3.12 -14.34 -25.53
C ARG A 54 -2.03 -15.41 -25.43
N GLY A 55 -2.36 -16.60 -24.94
CA GLY A 55 -1.47 -17.73 -24.68
C GLY A 55 -1.00 -17.81 -23.22
N ASP A 56 -0.48 -18.98 -22.84
CA ASP A 56 -0.03 -19.29 -21.46
C ASP A 56 1.34 -18.67 -21.09
N ARG A 57 1.72 -17.54 -21.71
CA ARG A 57 3.04 -16.90 -21.52
C ARG A 57 2.88 -15.40 -21.34
N PHE A 58 3.17 -14.93 -20.14
CA PHE A 58 3.11 -13.51 -19.80
C PHE A 58 4.53 -12.97 -19.65
N PRO A 59 5.02 -12.07 -20.51
CA PRO A 59 6.28 -11.39 -20.27
C PRO A 59 6.17 -10.51 -19.02
N VAL A 60 7.23 -10.49 -18.21
CA VAL A 60 7.29 -9.78 -16.94
C VAL A 60 8.65 -9.12 -16.80
N ASP A 61 8.66 -7.81 -16.56
CA ASP A 61 9.88 -7.10 -16.15
C ASP A 61 10.11 -7.35 -14.65
N LEU A 62 11.26 -7.93 -14.31
CA LEU A 62 11.57 -8.43 -12.97
C LEU A 62 12.75 -7.66 -12.36
N ASP A 63 12.53 -7.00 -11.23
CA ASP A 63 13.59 -6.46 -10.38
C ASP A 63 13.88 -7.39 -9.20
N ILE A 64 15.13 -7.83 -9.05
CA ILE A 64 15.56 -8.70 -7.95
C ILE A 64 16.45 -7.91 -6.97
N PHE A 65 16.11 -7.97 -5.68
CA PHE A 65 16.84 -7.36 -4.56
C PHE A 65 17.33 -8.42 -3.57
N GLY A 66 18.42 -8.13 -2.87
CA GLY A 66 19.03 -9.05 -1.91
C GLY A 66 19.68 -10.29 -2.57
N PRO A 67 20.16 -11.25 -1.76
CA PRO A 67 20.15 -11.22 -0.29
C PRO A 67 21.03 -10.13 0.33
N GLY A 68 20.83 -9.85 1.62
CA GLY A 68 21.68 -8.96 2.41
C GLY A 68 21.70 -7.50 1.92
N GLY A 69 20.54 -6.96 1.59
CA GLY A 69 20.45 -5.56 1.13
C GLY A 69 21.01 -5.24 -0.26
N SER A 70 21.52 -6.24 -1.00
CA SER A 70 22.06 -6.06 -2.36
C SER A 70 21.08 -5.31 -3.30
N GLY A 71 21.63 -4.44 -4.14
CA GLY A 71 20.91 -3.54 -5.05
C GLY A 71 20.05 -4.24 -6.11
N ALA A 72 19.32 -3.45 -6.92
CA ALA A 72 18.43 -4.00 -7.94
C ALA A 72 19.19 -4.69 -9.09
N LEU A 73 18.77 -5.91 -9.44
CA LEU A 73 19.11 -6.58 -10.69
C LEU A 73 17.85 -6.66 -11.56
N ASN A 74 17.78 -5.86 -12.63
CA ASN A 74 16.65 -5.81 -13.54
C ASN A 74 16.82 -6.83 -14.68
N LEU A 75 15.77 -7.59 -14.96
CA LEU A 75 15.77 -8.69 -15.92
C LEU A 75 14.40 -8.83 -16.58
N GLN A 76 14.38 -9.16 -17.88
CA GLN A 76 13.13 -9.57 -18.51
C GLN A 76 12.89 -11.08 -18.32
N ARG A 77 11.70 -11.44 -17.84
CA ARG A 77 11.29 -12.82 -17.55
C ARG A 77 9.91 -13.09 -18.11
N LYS A 78 9.42 -14.32 -17.89
CA LYS A 78 8.07 -14.69 -18.26
C LYS A 78 7.43 -15.59 -17.22
N ILE A 79 6.17 -15.37 -16.94
CA ILE A 79 5.35 -16.30 -16.16
C ILE A 79 4.63 -17.21 -17.13
N VAL A 80 4.81 -18.52 -16.96
CA VAL A 80 4.29 -19.51 -17.90
C VAL A 80 3.52 -20.62 -17.19
N LYS A 81 2.47 -21.11 -17.86
CA LYS A 81 1.83 -22.39 -17.56
C LYS A 81 2.21 -23.37 -18.66
N GLY A 82 2.76 -24.52 -18.27
CA GLY A 82 3.07 -25.58 -19.23
C GLY A 82 1.98 -26.64 -19.17
N GLU A 83 1.77 -27.36 -20.28
CA GLU A 83 0.76 -28.41 -20.40
C GLU A 83 0.90 -29.49 -19.30
N THR A 84 2.13 -29.75 -18.86
CA THR A 84 2.45 -30.75 -17.82
C THR A 84 2.61 -30.17 -16.41
N TYR A 85 2.52 -28.83 -16.25
CA TYR A 85 2.76 -28.19 -14.96
C TYR A 85 1.47 -27.89 -14.22
N LYS A 86 1.33 -28.44 -13.01
CA LYS A 86 0.22 -28.11 -12.10
C LYS A 86 0.20 -26.63 -11.68
N ASN A 87 1.35 -25.95 -11.72
CA ASN A 87 1.53 -24.59 -11.21
C ASN A 87 2.12 -23.67 -12.28
N TRP A 88 1.87 -22.37 -12.12
CA TRP A 88 2.54 -21.33 -12.88
C TRP A 88 3.99 -21.20 -12.45
N ARG A 89 4.86 -20.77 -13.35
CA ARG A 89 6.30 -20.67 -13.10
C ARG A 89 6.82 -19.32 -13.56
N LEU A 90 7.48 -18.60 -12.67
CA LEU A 90 8.33 -17.48 -13.05
C LEU A 90 9.61 -18.06 -13.65
N ASN A 91 9.70 -17.96 -14.97
CA ASN A 91 10.62 -18.69 -15.83
C ASN A 91 11.39 -17.72 -16.73
N GLY A 92 12.43 -18.22 -17.39
CA GLY A 92 13.26 -17.45 -18.30
C GLY A 92 14.65 -18.06 -18.43
N GLU A 93 15.60 -17.22 -18.82
CA GLU A 93 17.02 -17.56 -18.71
C GLU A 93 17.45 -17.57 -17.24
N PHE A 94 18.56 -18.24 -16.97
CA PHE A 94 19.13 -18.21 -15.62
C PHE A 94 19.42 -16.79 -15.19
N VAL A 95 19.18 -16.51 -13.90
CA VAL A 95 19.72 -15.31 -13.29
C VAL A 95 21.22 -15.53 -13.11
N ARG A 96 21.98 -14.87 -13.99
CA ARG A 96 23.44 -14.78 -13.89
C ARG A 96 23.77 -13.64 -12.95
N ASP A 97 24.81 -13.88 -12.18
CA ASP A 97 25.38 -12.90 -11.28
C ASP A 97 26.87 -13.17 -11.25
N ASP A 98 27.64 -12.17 -11.69
CA ASP A 98 29.09 -12.29 -11.83
C ASP A 98 29.79 -12.20 -10.45
N GLU A 99 29.05 -11.81 -9.40
CA GLU A 99 29.56 -11.61 -8.03
C GLU A 99 29.13 -12.70 -7.05
N GLU A 100 28.52 -13.79 -7.53
CA GLU A 100 28.00 -14.89 -6.70
C GLU A 100 27.03 -14.43 -5.58
N ARG A 101 26.34 -13.28 -5.71
CA ARG A 101 25.53 -12.71 -4.63
C ARG A 101 24.39 -13.63 -4.19
N PHE A 102 23.93 -14.51 -5.07
CA PHE A 102 22.87 -15.48 -4.77
C PHE A 102 23.39 -16.78 -4.11
N SER A 103 24.71 -16.99 -3.99
CA SER A 103 25.31 -18.21 -3.43
C SER A 103 24.91 -18.48 -1.98
N VAL A 104 24.65 -17.42 -1.21
CA VAL A 104 24.26 -17.51 0.21
C VAL A 104 22.84 -18.07 0.42
N LEU A 105 21.99 -18.07 -0.61
CA LEU A 105 20.63 -18.61 -0.52
C LEU A 105 20.63 -20.11 -0.22
N GLN A 106 19.71 -20.55 0.62
CA GLN A 106 19.52 -21.95 0.99
C GLN A 106 18.06 -22.36 0.88
N GLU A 107 17.82 -23.68 0.87
CA GLU A 107 16.46 -24.19 0.94
C GLU A 107 15.81 -23.75 2.26
N GLY A 108 14.62 -23.17 2.17
CA GLY A 108 13.91 -22.61 3.31
C GLY A 108 13.98 -21.08 3.41
N ASP A 109 14.85 -20.42 2.63
CA ASP A 109 14.88 -18.96 2.50
C ASP A 109 13.66 -18.39 1.79
N PHE A 110 13.51 -17.08 1.79
CA PHE A 110 12.29 -16.44 1.31
C PHE A 110 12.50 -15.55 0.09
N ALA A 111 11.48 -15.54 -0.77
CA ALA A 111 11.27 -14.51 -1.76
C ALA A 111 9.94 -13.80 -1.44
N VAL A 112 10.00 -12.49 -1.22
CA VAL A 112 8.82 -11.62 -1.17
C VAL A 112 8.64 -11.00 -2.56
N ILE A 113 7.53 -11.33 -3.21
CA ILE A 113 7.28 -10.96 -4.60
C ILE A 113 6.05 -10.06 -4.67
N GLU A 114 6.24 -8.81 -5.06
CA GLU A 114 5.17 -7.89 -5.42
C GLU A 114 4.96 -7.96 -6.94
N PHE A 115 3.73 -8.21 -7.36
CA PHE A 115 3.35 -8.23 -8.77
C PHE A 115 2.56 -6.98 -9.14
N GLU A 116 2.85 -6.44 -10.32
CA GLU A 116 2.04 -5.41 -10.97
C GLU A 116 1.26 -6.01 -12.14
N GLY A 117 0.04 -5.52 -12.32
CA GLY A 117 -0.89 -6.00 -13.35
C GLY A 117 -2.30 -6.16 -12.81
N ASP A 118 -3.28 -6.07 -13.71
CA ASP A 118 -4.70 -6.28 -13.38
C ASP A 118 -5.08 -7.76 -13.55
N LYS A 119 -5.43 -8.18 -14.76
CA LYS A 119 -5.85 -9.57 -15.05
C LYS A 119 -4.69 -10.55 -15.16
N ALA A 120 -3.51 -10.05 -15.52
CA ALA A 120 -2.26 -10.81 -15.61
C ALA A 120 -1.09 -9.88 -15.25
N PRO A 121 0.02 -10.43 -14.74
CA PRO A 121 1.18 -9.61 -14.39
C PRO A 121 1.96 -9.15 -15.62
N TYR A 122 2.46 -7.91 -15.58
CA TYR A 122 3.42 -7.38 -16.56
C TYR A 122 4.75 -6.96 -15.93
N ALA A 123 4.81 -6.80 -14.61
CA ALA A 123 6.03 -6.54 -13.87
C ALA A 123 6.01 -7.21 -12.49
N ALA A 124 7.20 -7.44 -11.92
CA ALA A 124 7.35 -7.98 -10.58
C ALA A 124 8.61 -7.42 -9.90
N ARG A 125 8.50 -7.21 -8.59
CA ARG A 125 9.61 -6.89 -7.70
C ARG A 125 9.81 -8.03 -6.72
N MET A 126 11.01 -8.59 -6.68
CA MET A 126 11.38 -9.71 -5.82
C MET A 126 12.45 -9.29 -4.82
N VAL A 127 12.17 -9.45 -3.53
CA VAL A 127 13.17 -9.29 -2.46
C VAL A 127 13.50 -10.67 -1.91
N LEU A 128 14.77 -11.05 -2.02
CA LEU A 128 15.31 -12.30 -1.49
C LEU A 128 15.83 -12.05 -0.07
N VAL A 129 15.45 -12.92 0.85
CA VAL A 129 15.80 -12.84 2.27
C VAL A 129 16.46 -14.15 2.66
N ALA A 130 17.78 -14.11 2.89
CA ALA A 130 18.59 -15.29 3.20
C ALA A 130 18.84 -15.41 4.71
N ARG A 131 18.62 -16.59 5.29
CA ARG A 131 18.96 -16.82 6.70
C ARG A 131 20.44 -16.56 7.03
N GLY A 132 21.31 -16.85 6.05
CA GLY A 132 22.76 -16.72 6.19
C GLY A 132 23.32 -15.31 6.04
N ALA A 133 22.50 -14.33 5.62
CA ALA A 133 22.91 -12.94 5.53
C ALA A 133 22.59 -12.20 6.84
N GLU A 134 23.56 -11.45 7.36
CA GLU A 134 23.45 -10.76 8.67
C GLU A 134 22.23 -9.83 8.71
N ASP A 135 22.08 -8.99 7.69
CA ASP A 135 20.98 -8.02 7.53
C ASP A 135 19.59 -8.67 7.37
N ASP A 136 19.54 -9.93 6.95
CA ASP A 136 18.30 -10.65 6.65
C ASP A 136 17.86 -11.57 7.81
N SER A 137 18.79 -11.94 8.71
CA SER A 137 18.60 -13.03 9.68
C SER A 137 17.39 -12.87 10.60
N VAL A 138 17.14 -11.66 11.12
CA VAL A 138 16.01 -11.37 12.01
C VAL A 138 14.70 -11.38 11.24
N VAL A 139 14.65 -10.72 10.08
CA VAL A 139 13.44 -10.68 9.25
C VAL A 139 13.11 -12.04 8.65
N HIS A 140 14.10 -12.87 8.37
CA HIS A 140 13.91 -14.27 8.00
C HIS A 140 13.16 -15.03 9.10
N ALA A 141 13.56 -14.89 10.36
CA ALA A 141 12.91 -15.55 11.48
C ALA A 141 11.44 -15.11 11.64
N GLU A 142 11.15 -13.81 11.48
CA GLU A 142 9.80 -13.26 11.54
C GLU A 142 8.92 -13.74 10.35
N LEU A 143 9.46 -13.72 9.13
CA LEU A 143 8.79 -14.27 7.94
C LEU A 143 8.51 -15.77 8.09
N ASN A 144 9.45 -16.51 8.69
CA ASN A 144 9.31 -17.93 8.96
C ASN A 144 8.21 -18.21 9.99
N SER A 145 8.18 -17.44 11.08
CA SER A 145 7.13 -17.50 12.11
C SER A 145 5.75 -17.20 11.50
N TRP A 146 5.65 -16.14 10.70
CA TRP A 146 4.39 -15.76 10.06
C TRP A 146 3.93 -16.77 9.01
N LEU A 147 4.83 -17.30 8.17
CA LEU A 147 4.46 -18.24 7.11
C LEU A 147 4.12 -19.63 7.67
N GLY A 148 4.83 -20.08 8.70
CA GLY A 148 4.74 -21.45 9.23
C GLY A 148 5.14 -22.48 8.18
N ASP A 149 4.43 -23.61 8.14
CA ASP A 149 4.72 -24.73 7.21
C ASP A 149 4.26 -24.47 5.76
N ARG A 150 3.60 -23.33 5.52
CA ARG A 150 3.13 -22.98 4.19
C ARG A 150 4.31 -22.76 3.25
N ARG A 151 4.11 -23.15 1.99
CA ARG A 151 5.12 -23.02 0.93
C ARG A 151 5.07 -21.67 0.25
N MET A 152 3.88 -21.10 0.16
CA MET A 152 3.61 -19.77 -0.36
C MET A 152 2.34 -19.25 0.31
N ALA A 153 2.25 -17.95 0.56
CA ALA A 153 1.02 -17.32 1.03
C ALA A 153 0.91 -15.91 0.46
N ARG A 154 -0.32 -15.46 0.27
CA ARG A 154 -0.59 -14.03 0.04
C ARG A 154 -0.30 -13.26 1.32
N ILE A 155 0.51 -12.23 1.22
CA ILE A 155 0.80 -11.32 2.33
C ILE A 155 0.29 -9.93 1.97
N THR A 156 -0.34 -9.24 2.91
CA THR A 156 -0.77 -7.85 2.70
C THR A 156 0.40 -6.89 2.99
N PRO A 157 0.40 -5.67 2.43
CA PRO A 157 1.34 -4.64 2.85
C PRO A 157 1.34 -4.45 4.38
N ALA A 158 0.15 -4.60 4.98
CA ALA A 158 -0.01 -4.45 6.42
C ALA A 158 0.70 -5.47 7.28
N GLN A 159 0.64 -6.73 6.87
CA GLN A 159 1.36 -7.80 7.53
C GLN A 159 2.87 -7.67 7.28
N LEU A 160 3.27 -7.25 6.08
CA LEU A 160 4.68 -7.06 5.76
C LEU A 160 5.30 -5.93 6.57
N ASP A 161 4.61 -4.80 6.75
CA ASP A 161 5.08 -3.70 7.61
C ASP A 161 5.20 -4.13 9.07
N ALA A 162 4.25 -4.92 9.58
CA ALA A 162 4.31 -5.42 10.95
C ALA A 162 5.52 -6.34 11.18
N ILE A 163 5.83 -7.20 10.19
CA ILE A 163 7.01 -8.06 10.19
C ILE A 163 8.30 -7.23 10.14
N ALA A 164 8.37 -6.26 9.22
CA ALA A 164 9.52 -5.37 9.09
C ALA A 164 9.78 -4.59 10.38
N PHE A 165 8.72 -4.08 11.00
CA PHE A 165 8.77 -3.36 12.28
C PHE A 165 9.25 -4.27 13.43
N SER A 166 8.70 -5.48 13.56
CA SER A 166 9.12 -6.45 14.59
C SER A 166 10.59 -6.82 14.43
N ALA A 167 11.01 -7.05 13.18
CA ALA A 167 12.38 -7.42 12.84
C ALA A 167 13.39 -6.27 13.01
N ARG A 168 12.92 -5.02 13.21
CA ARG A 168 13.75 -3.82 13.29
C ARG A 168 14.74 -3.70 12.12
N ILE A 169 14.31 -4.08 10.92
CA ILE A 169 15.17 -4.01 9.74
C ILE A 169 15.63 -2.57 9.51
N ILE A 170 16.88 -2.42 9.08
CA ILE A 170 17.41 -1.09 8.72
C ILE A 170 16.58 -0.48 7.58
N ASP A 171 16.43 0.83 7.58
CA ASP A 171 15.55 1.52 6.62
C ASP A 171 15.93 1.27 5.15
N ALA A 172 17.23 1.03 4.89
CA ALA A 172 17.76 0.72 3.56
C ALA A 172 17.40 -0.71 3.07
N HIS A 173 16.88 -1.57 3.94
CA HIS A 173 16.57 -2.96 3.59
C HIS A 173 15.48 -3.02 2.49
N PRO A 174 15.68 -3.78 1.39
CA PRO A 174 14.80 -3.75 0.22
C PRO A 174 13.32 -4.11 0.46
N LEU A 175 13.02 -4.84 1.55
CA LEU A 175 11.63 -5.13 1.96
C LEU A 175 10.84 -3.85 2.27
N ASN A 176 11.49 -2.82 2.81
CA ASN A 176 10.84 -1.52 3.03
C ASN A 176 10.41 -0.87 1.70
N GLY A 177 11.08 -1.21 0.60
CA GLY A 177 10.78 -0.70 -0.74
C GLY A 177 9.50 -1.25 -1.36
N ILE A 178 8.93 -2.35 -0.83
CA ILE A 178 7.65 -2.90 -1.31
C ILE A 178 6.48 -1.97 -0.95
N ASN A 179 6.65 -1.09 0.04
CA ASN A 179 5.63 -0.11 0.43
C ASN A 179 5.88 1.31 -0.10
N LEU A 180 6.82 1.48 -1.05
CA LEU A 180 7.31 2.78 -1.51
C LEU A 180 6.19 3.74 -1.93
N GLN A 181 5.13 3.26 -2.59
CA GLN A 181 4.02 4.11 -3.01
C GLN A 181 3.27 4.74 -1.83
N ASN A 182 3.03 3.99 -0.74
CA ASN A 182 2.35 4.52 0.44
C ASN A 182 3.25 5.53 1.18
N ASP A 183 4.57 5.29 1.22
CA ASP A 183 5.49 6.26 1.80
C ASP A 183 5.65 7.50 0.92
N LEU A 184 5.58 7.36 -0.40
CA LEU A 184 5.57 8.50 -1.31
C LEU A 184 4.30 9.32 -1.17
N GLU A 185 3.13 8.69 -1.06
CA GLU A 185 1.84 9.32 -0.77
C GLU A 185 1.91 10.07 0.57
N ASP A 186 2.28 9.39 1.66
CA ASP A 186 2.38 9.97 3.01
C ASP A 186 3.40 11.14 3.07
N ALA A 187 4.59 10.97 2.47
CA ALA A 187 5.59 12.04 2.41
C ALA A 187 5.13 13.23 1.57
N SER A 188 4.39 12.99 0.49
CA SER A 188 3.85 14.07 -0.36
C SER A 188 2.81 14.93 0.37
N GLN A 189 2.13 14.35 1.36
CA GLN A 189 1.15 15.01 2.23
C GLN A 189 1.77 15.59 3.51
N GLY A 190 3.10 15.58 3.64
CA GLY A 190 3.80 16.17 4.80
C GLY A 190 4.12 15.19 5.93
N GLY A 191 3.92 13.88 5.72
CA GLY A 191 4.27 12.84 6.68
C GLY A 191 5.76 12.82 7.00
N LEU A 192 6.12 13.26 8.21
CA LEU A 192 7.52 13.35 8.66
C LEU A 192 8.19 11.98 8.75
N GLU A 193 7.46 10.95 9.17
CA GLU A 193 8.01 9.60 9.27
C GLU A 193 8.25 8.99 7.89
N ALA A 194 7.30 9.10 6.95
CA ALA A 194 7.52 8.66 5.57
C ALA A 194 8.65 9.44 4.91
N THR A 195 8.71 10.75 5.11
CA THR A 195 9.81 11.59 4.61
C THR A 195 11.15 11.09 5.16
N ARG A 196 11.24 10.78 6.47
CA ARG A 196 12.44 10.18 7.08
C ARG A 196 12.77 8.81 6.48
N ARG A 197 11.77 7.94 6.26
CA ARG A 197 11.95 6.63 5.61
C ARG A 197 12.49 6.81 4.18
N LEU A 198 11.93 7.73 3.40
CA LEU A 198 12.40 8.05 2.03
C LEU A 198 13.82 8.63 2.02
N PHE A 199 14.15 9.55 2.94
CA PHE A 199 15.49 10.09 3.06
C PHE A 199 16.51 9.02 3.42
N ARG A 200 16.22 8.15 4.39
CA ARG A 200 17.12 7.06 4.77
C ARG A 200 17.28 5.98 3.69
N ARG A 201 16.31 5.86 2.76
CA ARG A 201 16.37 4.97 1.58
C ARG A 201 17.30 5.45 0.46
N THR A 202 17.77 6.69 0.48
CA THR A 202 18.60 7.25 -0.60
C THR A 202 19.95 6.53 -0.84
N ALA A 203 20.34 5.58 0.02
CA ALA A 203 21.50 4.72 -0.18
C ALA A 203 21.33 3.68 -1.32
N THR A 204 20.09 3.26 -1.64
CA THR A 204 19.84 2.17 -2.63
C THR A 204 18.95 2.59 -3.80
N ARG A 205 18.11 3.63 -3.66
CA ARG A 205 17.38 4.27 -4.78
C ARG A 205 17.06 5.72 -4.42
N ARG A 206 17.52 6.67 -5.24
CA ARG A 206 17.13 8.09 -5.09
C ARG A 206 15.73 8.29 -5.65
N VAL A 207 14.80 8.75 -4.81
CA VAL A 207 13.50 9.24 -5.28
C VAL A 207 13.75 10.49 -6.11
N SER A 208 13.37 10.44 -7.38
CA SER A 208 13.48 11.58 -8.29
C SER A 208 12.43 12.65 -7.96
N LYS A 209 12.72 13.90 -8.35
CA LYS A 209 11.75 15.00 -8.27
C LYS A 209 10.47 14.69 -9.07
N ILE A 210 10.59 13.91 -10.14
CA ILE A 210 9.45 13.49 -10.98
C ILE A 210 8.57 12.49 -10.21
N GLU A 211 9.16 11.48 -9.56
CA GLU A 211 8.42 10.51 -8.75
C GLU A 211 7.70 11.17 -7.57
N LEU A 212 8.36 12.11 -6.88
CA LEU A 212 7.72 12.85 -5.78
C LEU A 212 6.56 13.73 -6.28
N LYS A 213 6.73 14.38 -7.44
CA LYS A 213 5.66 15.18 -8.05
C LYS A 213 4.49 14.29 -8.49
N ALA A 214 4.76 13.14 -9.09
CA ALA A 214 3.74 12.18 -9.48
C ALA A 214 2.98 11.64 -8.25
N ALA A 215 3.69 11.36 -7.15
CA ALA A 215 3.07 10.94 -5.90
C ALA A 215 2.15 12.02 -5.31
N ARG A 216 2.57 13.29 -5.35
CA ARG A 216 1.73 14.41 -4.91
C ARG A 216 0.48 14.56 -5.77
N ASN A 217 0.63 14.54 -7.10
CA ASN A 217 -0.53 14.58 -7.99
C ASN A 217 -1.49 13.42 -7.73
N GLN A 218 -0.96 12.21 -7.52
CA GLN A 218 -1.79 11.05 -7.18
C GLN A 218 -2.50 11.20 -5.84
N ALA A 219 -1.84 11.80 -4.85
CA ALA A 219 -2.43 12.08 -3.55
C ALA A 219 -3.56 13.10 -3.66
N ASP A 220 -3.38 14.16 -4.46
CA ASP A 220 -4.40 15.17 -4.74
C ASP A 220 -5.61 14.54 -5.49
N GLU A 221 -5.36 13.71 -6.50
CA GLU A 221 -6.40 12.94 -7.21
C GLU A 221 -7.15 11.98 -6.27
N THR A 222 -6.44 11.34 -5.34
CA THR A 222 -7.04 10.44 -4.35
C THR A 222 -7.92 11.21 -3.37
N GLY A 223 -7.50 12.41 -2.96
CA GLY A 223 -8.29 13.34 -2.15
C GLY A 223 -9.60 13.69 -2.84
N ALA A 224 -9.52 14.23 -4.06
CA ALA A 224 -10.69 14.61 -4.86
C ALA A 224 -11.65 13.43 -5.08
N LEU A 225 -11.12 12.26 -5.43
CA LEU A 225 -11.92 11.04 -5.59
C LEU A 225 -12.63 10.64 -4.29
N GLY A 226 -11.96 10.77 -3.14
CA GLY A 226 -12.57 10.53 -1.83
C GLY A 226 -13.75 11.46 -1.55
N GLU A 227 -13.61 12.75 -1.86
CA GLU A 227 -14.70 13.71 -1.74
C GLU A 227 -15.87 13.37 -2.68
N GLU A 228 -15.61 12.93 -3.91
CA GLU A 228 -16.65 12.45 -4.84
C GLU A 228 -17.43 11.26 -4.28
N PHE A 229 -16.72 10.29 -3.68
CA PHE A 229 -17.37 9.15 -3.01
C PHE A 229 -18.30 9.60 -1.88
N VAL A 230 -17.84 10.54 -1.05
CA VAL A 230 -18.64 11.08 0.06
C VAL A 230 -19.83 11.87 -0.46
N ASN A 231 -19.66 12.66 -1.52
CA ASN A 231 -20.76 13.38 -2.16
C ASN A 231 -21.87 12.44 -2.66
N GLU A 232 -21.53 11.36 -3.36
CA GLU A 232 -22.52 10.38 -3.83
C GLU A 232 -23.22 9.69 -2.66
N TRP A 233 -22.46 9.34 -1.61
CA TRP A 233 -23.01 8.75 -0.40
C TRP A 233 -23.98 9.71 0.32
N LEU A 234 -23.61 10.98 0.51
CA LEU A 234 -24.46 12.01 1.12
C LEU A 234 -25.74 12.24 0.30
N ALA A 235 -25.67 12.19 -1.03
CA ALA A 235 -26.84 12.27 -1.89
C ALA A 235 -27.79 11.07 -1.69
N GLU A 236 -27.28 9.86 -1.46
CA GLU A 236 -28.09 8.71 -1.05
C GLU A 236 -28.71 8.90 0.34
N GLU A 237 -27.95 9.41 1.31
CA GLU A 237 -28.45 9.67 2.66
C GLU A 237 -29.63 10.67 2.64
N VAL A 238 -29.57 11.71 1.80
CA VAL A 238 -30.70 12.64 1.59
C VAL A 238 -31.87 11.94 0.92
N ARG A 239 -31.65 11.17 -0.16
CA ARG A 239 -32.72 10.43 -0.85
C ARG A 239 -33.42 9.41 0.06
N SER A 240 -32.68 8.83 0.99
CA SER A 240 -33.21 7.90 1.99
C SER A 240 -33.88 8.58 3.21
N GLY A 241 -33.83 9.92 3.28
CA GLY A 241 -34.42 10.71 4.36
C GLY A 241 -33.64 10.70 5.67
N ARG A 242 -32.39 10.22 5.69
CA ARG A 242 -31.52 10.26 6.87
C ARG A 242 -30.90 11.64 7.09
N LEU A 243 -30.64 12.36 6.00
CA LEU A 243 -30.23 13.77 6.01
C LEU A 243 -31.32 14.65 5.39
N CYS A 244 -31.44 15.87 5.89
CA CYS A 244 -32.28 16.90 5.26
C CYS A 244 -31.60 17.51 4.03
N GLY A 245 -30.27 17.59 4.03
CA GLY A 245 -29.48 18.19 2.97
C GLY A 245 -28.00 18.25 3.33
N PHE A 246 -27.18 18.60 2.35
CA PHE A 246 -25.76 18.83 2.52
C PHE A 246 -25.25 19.84 1.48
N GLU A 247 -24.07 20.40 1.73
CA GLU A 247 -23.36 21.34 0.86
C GLU A 247 -21.89 20.94 0.77
N TRP A 248 -21.33 20.94 -0.45
CA TRP A 248 -19.91 20.69 -0.70
C TRP A 248 -19.16 22.03 -0.75
N VAL A 249 -18.65 22.44 0.40
CA VAL A 249 -18.07 23.77 0.65
C VAL A 249 -16.70 23.92 -0.01
N SER A 250 -15.84 22.90 0.05
CA SER A 250 -14.49 22.96 -0.52
C SER A 250 -14.48 23.05 -2.06
N ARG A 251 -15.54 22.58 -2.72
CA ARG A 251 -15.71 22.69 -4.17
C ARG A 251 -15.89 24.13 -4.64
N GLU A 252 -16.56 24.97 -3.85
CA GLU A 252 -16.78 26.38 -4.16
C GLU A 252 -15.65 27.26 -3.63
N ASN A 253 -15.00 26.84 -2.55
CA ASN A 253 -13.93 27.58 -1.89
C ASN A 253 -12.72 26.69 -1.58
N ALA A 254 -11.67 26.79 -2.39
CA ALA A 254 -10.44 26.01 -2.22
C ALA A 254 -9.66 26.30 -0.92
N VAL A 255 -9.99 27.37 -0.19
CA VAL A 255 -9.42 27.65 1.15
C VAL A 255 -10.37 27.31 2.29
N ALA A 256 -11.45 26.58 2.00
CA ALA A 256 -12.38 26.10 3.02
C ALA A 256 -11.65 25.24 4.06
N PRO A 257 -11.99 25.37 5.35
CA PRO A 257 -11.37 24.59 6.43
C PRO A 257 -11.93 23.16 6.56
N TYR A 258 -12.90 22.79 5.74
CA TYR A 258 -13.60 21.51 5.74
C TYR A 258 -14.30 21.33 4.40
N ASP A 259 -14.68 20.09 4.08
CA ASP A 259 -15.19 19.74 2.77
C ASP A 259 -16.70 19.90 2.65
N PHE A 260 -17.46 19.45 3.64
CA PHE A 260 -18.92 19.51 3.58
C PHE A 260 -19.55 20.04 4.87
N THR A 261 -20.75 20.59 4.69
CA THR A 261 -21.69 20.84 5.77
C THR A 261 -22.91 19.93 5.57
N ILE A 262 -23.33 19.22 6.61
CA ILE A 262 -24.51 18.35 6.58
C ILE A 262 -25.57 18.83 7.57
N SER A 263 -26.83 18.66 7.19
CA SER A 263 -27.99 18.94 8.06
C SER A 263 -28.72 17.64 8.35
N SER A 264 -28.68 17.20 9.60
CA SER A 264 -29.40 16.01 10.04
C SER A 264 -30.92 16.21 9.98
N ALA A 265 -31.68 15.10 10.00
CA ALA A 265 -33.15 15.12 10.09
C ALA A 265 -33.69 15.92 11.31
N LYS A 266 -32.86 16.11 12.34
CA LYS A 266 -33.18 16.87 13.55
C LYS A 266 -32.82 18.37 13.44
N GLY A 267 -32.33 18.83 12.29
CA GLY A 267 -31.90 20.21 12.06
C GLY A 267 -30.54 20.56 12.68
N VAL A 268 -29.79 19.56 13.18
CA VAL A 268 -28.42 19.77 13.68
C VAL A 268 -27.48 19.86 12.47
N LEU A 269 -26.71 20.95 12.44
CA LEU A 269 -25.66 21.21 11.46
C LEU A 269 -24.37 20.53 11.93
N GLU A 270 -23.68 19.84 11.03
CA GLU A 270 -22.35 19.26 11.28
C GLU A 270 -21.40 19.61 10.15
N ARG A 271 -20.12 19.81 10.47
CA ARG A 271 -19.03 19.97 9.52
C ARG A 271 -18.32 18.64 9.35
N LEU A 272 -17.85 18.36 8.15
CA LEU A 272 -17.05 17.18 7.90
C LEU A 272 -15.93 17.45 6.91
N ASP A 273 -14.86 16.69 7.09
CA ASP A 273 -13.68 16.70 6.24
C ASP A 273 -13.33 15.27 5.84
N VAL A 274 -13.00 15.11 4.57
CA VAL A 274 -12.77 13.85 3.90
C VAL A 274 -11.28 13.61 3.83
N LYS A 275 -10.82 12.56 4.51
CA LYS A 275 -9.43 12.13 4.41
C LYS A 275 -9.34 10.84 3.63
N ALA A 276 -8.93 10.93 2.36
CA ALA A 276 -8.83 9.78 1.47
C ALA A 276 -7.45 9.12 1.47
N THR A 277 -7.39 7.84 1.16
CA THR A 277 -6.15 7.12 0.81
C THR A 277 -6.46 5.89 -0.04
N ASN A 278 -5.54 5.52 -0.92
CA ASN A 278 -5.63 4.25 -1.65
C ASN A 278 -5.33 3.05 -0.73
N GLY A 279 -4.55 3.29 0.32
CA GLY A 279 -4.08 2.27 1.24
C GLY A 279 -5.11 1.84 2.28
N PRO A 280 -4.67 1.05 3.29
CA PRO A 280 -5.54 0.63 4.37
C PRO A 280 -5.92 1.80 5.30
N PHE A 281 -7.00 1.61 6.07
CA PHE A 281 -7.51 2.57 7.05
C PHE A 281 -6.41 3.22 7.91
N ARG A 282 -5.46 2.41 8.39
CA ARG A 282 -4.35 2.80 9.29
C ARG A 282 -3.30 3.76 8.71
N ASN A 283 -3.37 4.11 7.42
CA ASN A 283 -2.50 5.15 6.88
C ASN A 283 -2.75 6.46 7.64
N HIS A 284 -1.68 7.22 7.89
CA HIS A 284 -1.76 8.46 8.66
C HIS A 284 -2.81 9.43 8.09
N LEU A 285 -3.43 10.17 9.00
CA LEU A 285 -4.27 11.32 8.69
C LEU A 285 -3.42 12.58 8.86
N HIS A 286 -3.46 13.45 7.85
CA HIS A 286 -2.83 14.75 7.91
C HIS A 286 -3.92 15.78 8.13
N VAL A 287 -3.87 16.48 9.26
CA VAL A 287 -4.85 17.50 9.64
C VAL A 287 -4.17 18.85 9.67
N SER A 288 -4.66 19.79 8.88
CA SER A 288 -4.07 21.14 8.82
C SER A 288 -4.38 21.94 10.09
N MET A 289 -3.60 23.01 10.34
CA MET A 289 -3.88 23.90 11.47
C MET A 289 -5.27 24.54 11.37
N ASN A 290 -5.68 24.88 10.15
CA ASN A 290 -6.99 25.48 9.89
C ASN A 290 -8.13 24.51 10.23
N GLU A 291 -7.99 23.24 9.81
CA GLU A 291 -8.92 22.17 10.19
C GLU A 291 -8.98 21.99 11.70
N LEU A 292 -7.83 21.98 12.40
CA LEU A 292 -7.80 21.83 13.87
C LEU A 292 -8.55 22.97 14.58
N LEU A 293 -8.34 24.22 14.14
CA LEU A 293 -9.06 25.37 14.70
C LEU A 293 -10.57 25.21 14.53
N HIS A 294 -11.02 24.77 13.36
CA HIS A 294 -12.44 24.49 13.11
C HIS A 294 -12.97 23.26 13.84
N CYS A 295 -12.15 22.24 14.07
CA CYS A 295 -12.50 21.09 14.90
C CYS A 295 -12.77 21.52 16.35
N SER A 296 -11.99 22.48 16.88
CA SER A 296 -12.10 22.92 18.28
C SER A 296 -13.33 23.77 18.58
N ASP A 297 -14.07 24.21 17.55
CA ASP A 297 -15.34 24.90 17.71
C ASP A 297 -16.44 23.93 18.16
N SER A 298 -16.63 23.82 19.47
CA SER A 298 -17.65 22.93 20.07
C SER A 298 -19.10 23.31 19.77
N SER A 299 -19.35 24.46 19.13
CA SER A 299 -20.72 24.87 18.76
C SER A 299 -21.29 24.09 17.57
N ILE A 300 -20.42 23.55 16.70
CA ILE A 300 -20.82 22.78 15.52
C ILE A 300 -19.95 21.52 15.48
N PRO A 301 -20.54 20.31 15.61
CA PRO A 301 -19.78 19.07 15.53
C PRO A 301 -18.95 18.98 14.25
N TYR A 302 -17.69 18.58 14.41
CA TYR A 302 -16.76 18.35 13.31
C TYR A 302 -16.32 16.89 13.31
N ARG A 303 -16.44 16.21 12.17
CA ARG A 303 -16.07 14.80 12.00
C ARG A 303 -15.14 14.59 10.81
N ILE A 304 -14.27 13.59 10.91
CA ILE A 304 -13.48 13.10 9.78
C ILE A 304 -14.19 11.91 9.14
N TYR A 305 -14.35 11.97 7.83
CA TYR A 305 -14.82 10.88 6.99
C TYR A 305 -13.59 10.26 6.32
N ARG A 306 -13.12 9.15 6.89
CA ARG A 306 -11.94 8.45 6.37
C ARG A 306 -12.35 7.52 5.26
N VAL A 307 -12.02 7.87 4.02
CA VAL A 307 -12.18 7.01 2.84
C VAL A 307 -10.88 6.25 2.61
N PHE A 308 -10.95 4.92 2.49
CA PHE A 308 -9.78 4.05 2.37
C PHE A 308 -10.07 2.83 1.51
N ALA A 309 -9.01 2.11 1.14
CA ALA A 309 -9.08 0.92 0.29
C ALA A 309 -9.84 1.17 -1.02
N ILE A 310 -9.62 2.34 -1.64
CA ILE A 310 -10.21 2.72 -2.92
C ILE A 310 -9.77 1.72 -4.00
N ASP A 311 -10.74 1.14 -4.71
CA ASP A 311 -10.54 0.15 -5.76
C ASP A 311 -11.53 0.41 -6.91
N GLY A 312 -11.07 1.20 -7.88
CA GLY A 312 -11.91 1.67 -8.98
C GLY A 312 -13.08 2.51 -8.47
N ARG A 313 -14.31 2.01 -8.64
CA ARG A 313 -15.54 2.72 -8.27
C ARG A 313 -16.05 2.37 -6.87
N ARG A 314 -15.30 1.60 -6.08
CA ARG A 314 -15.70 1.18 -4.73
C ARG A 314 -14.64 1.59 -3.71
N ALA A 315 -15.08 1.90 -2.50
CA ALA A 315 -14.20 2.20 -1.38
C ALA A 315 -14.89 1.85 -0.05
N LYS A 316 -14.12 1.93 1.03
CA LYS A 316 -14.64 1.85 2.40
C LYS A 316 -14.55 3.21 3.07
N MET A 317 -15.51 3.49 3.93
CA MET A 317 -15.56 4.70 4.74
C MET A 317 -15.71 4.36 6.21
N ARG A 318 -15.09 5.15 7.08
CA ARG A 318 -15.42 5.24 8.51
C ARG A 318 -15.60 6.68 8.91
N VAL A 319 -16.54 6.93 9.83
CA VAL A 319 -16.84 8.26 10.35
C VAL A 319 -16.31 8.36 11.78
N SER A 320 -15.58 9.43 12.10
CA SER A 320 -15.09 9.66 13.46
C SER A 320 -16.19 10.13 14.41
N GLU A 321 -15.98 9.96 15.71
CA GLU A 321 -16.68 10.78 16.70
C GLU A 321 -16.31 12.27 16.59
N PRO A 322 -17.12 13.20 17.17
CA PRO A 322 -16.83 14.62 17.12
C PRO A 322 -15.46 14.95 17.73
N LEU A 323 -14.69 15.80 17.05
CA LEU A 323 -13.26 15.99 17.32
C LEU A 323 -12.93 17.19 18.22
N ALA A 324 -13.91 17.89 18.78
CA ALA A 324 -13.68 19.13 19.54
C ALA A 324 -12.69 18.96 20.69
N THR A 325 -12.93 17.98 21.57
CA THR A 325 -12.05 17.72 22.72
C THR A 325 -10.63 17.29 22.29
N PHE A 326 -10.53 16.50 21.22
CA PHE A 326 -9.24 16.11 20.66
C PHE A 326 -8.48 17.33 20.14
N ALA A 327 -9.13 18.17 19.35
CA ALA A 327 -8.53 19.37 18.76
C ALA A 327 -8.11 20.39 19.81
N GLU A 328 -8.93 20.64 20.84
CA GLU A 328 -8.57 21.52 21.97
C GLU A 328 -7.29 21.05 22.68
N CYS A 329 -7.16 19.74 22.90
CA CYS A 329 -5.97 19.16 23.52
C CYS A 329 -4.71 19.40 22.68
N ILE A 330 -4.78 19.11 21.38
CA ILE A 330 -3.65 19.32 20.47
C ILE A 330 -3.29 20.80 20.34
N ILE A 331 -4.28 21.68 20.15
CA ILE A 331 -4.05 23.13 20.09
C ILE A 331 -3.39 23.65 21.36
N GLY A 332 -3.79 23.12 22.53
CA GLY A 332 -3.15 23.45 23.81
C GLY A 332 -1.64 23.13 23.82
N VAL A 333 -1.25 21.98 23.27
CA VAL A 333 0.17 21.60 23.12
C VAL A 333 0.89 22.52 22.14
N LEU A 334 0.28 22.80 20.98
CA LEU A 334 0.89 23.62 19.93
C LEU A 334 1.04 25.09 20.32
N LYS A 335 0.16 25.62 21.18
CA LYS A 335 0.33 26.95 21.79
C LYS A 335 1.56 27.05 22.69
N GLY A 336 2.12 25.93 23.13
CA GLY A 336 3.35 25.87 23.93
C GLY A 336 4.64 25.94 23.10
N LEU A 337 4.55 26.07 21.78
CA LEU A 337 5.72 26.20 20.92
C LEU A 337 6.49 27.51 21.20
N PRO A 338 7.83 27.54 20.99
CA PRO A 338 8.62 28.74 21.20
C PRO A 338 8.11 29.93 20.38
N ALA A 339 8.30 31.14 20.89
CA ALA A 339 7.94 32.36 20.16
C ALA A 339 8.58 32.39 18.77
N GLY A 340 7.76 32.63 17.74
CA GLY A 340 8.18 32.62 16.34
C GLY A 340 8.21 31.24 15.68
N VAL A 341 7.68 30.20 16.34
CA VAL A 341 7.50 28.86 15.77
C VAL A 341 6.02 28.54 15.69
N ASP A 342 5.53 28.33 14.46
CA ASP A 342 4.17 27.89 14.19
C ASP A 342 4.18 26.47 13.60
N ALA A 343 3.09 25.73 13.82
CA ALA A 343 2.86 24.44 13.21
C ALA A 343 1.82 24.56 12.09
N ASP A 344 2.11 24.01 10.92
CA ASP A 344 1.20 24.04 9.76
C ASP A 344 0.12 22.95 9.83
N GLY A 345 0.35 21.91 10.63
CA GLY A 345 -0.58 20.79 10.79
C GLY A 345 0.04 19.65 11.62
N ILE A 346 -0.71 18.55 11.70
CA ILE A 346 -0.30 17.33 12.40
C ILE A 346 -0.49 16.12 11.49
N SER A 347 0.35 15.10 11.69
CA SER A 347 0.12 13.75 11.17
C SER A 347 -0.22 12.84 12.36
N LEU A 348 -1.29 12.08 12.27
CA LEU A 348 -1.74 11.19 13.35
C LEU A 348 -2.16 9.81 12.83
N ASP A 349 -1.95 8.80 13.67
CA ASP A 349 -2.45 7.44 13.42
C ASP A 349 -3.97 7.44 13.63
N PRO A 350 -4.79 7.04 12.64
CA PRO A 350 -6.25 7.03 12.77
C PRO A 350 -6.78 6.28 14.01
N ARG A 351 -6.00 5.35 14.57
CA ARG A 351 -6.36 4.59 15.79
C ARG A 351 -6.35 5.43 17.07
N THR A 352 -5.81 6.65 17.03
CA THR A 352 -5.90 7.59 18.17
C THR A 352 -7.25 8.28 18.26
N LEU A 353 -8.08 8.19 17.20
CA LEU A 353 -9.44 8.69 17.16
C LEU A 353 -10.43 7.53 17.25
N GLU A 354 -11.62 7.82 17.77
CA GLU A 354 -12.73 6.88 17.78
C GLU A 354 -13.47 6.96 16.43
N PHE A 355 -13.59 5.82 15.76
CA PHE A 355 -14.28 5.68 14.48
C PHE A 355 -15.37 4.62 14.56
N GLY A 356 -16.47 4.84 13.83
CA GLY A 356 -17.53 3.87 13.64
C GLY A 356 -17.12 2.66 12.78
N SER A 357 -18.10 1.80 12.48
CA SER A 357 -17.92 0.62 11.63
C SER A 357 -17.64 0.97 10.16
N ASP A 358 -17.09 0.02 9.41
CA ASP A 358 -16.94 0.12 7.96
C ASP A 358 -18.30 0.36 7.28
N ILE A 359 -18.33 1.35 6.38
CA ILE A 359 -19.42 1.63 5.45
C ILE A 359 -18.86 1.41 4.04
N GLU A 360 -19.47 0.52 3.26
CA GLU A 360 -19.10 0.33 1.86
C GLU A 360 -19.75 1.44 1.01
N ILE A 361 -18.96 2.11 0.18
CA ILE A 361 -19.38 3.24 -0.66
C ILE A 361 -19.00 2.97 -2.13
N GLU A 362 -19.85 3.42 -3.06
CA GLU A 362 -19.69 3.17 -4.48
C GLU A 362 -20.08 4.39 -5.31
N LEU A 363 -19.27 4.72 -6.32
CA LEU A 363 -19.61 5.73 -7.31
C LEU A 363 -20.53 5.12 -8.37
N ARG A 364 -21.67 5.74 -8.66
CA ARG A 364 -22.59 5.30 -9.72
C ARG A 364 -22.06 5.63 -11.11
N ALA A 365 -22.03 4.66 -12.02
CA ALA A 365 -21.63 4.90 -13.42
C ALA A 365 -22.42 6.09 -13.96
N GLY A 366 -21.73 7.11 -14.45
CA GLY A 366 -22.37 8.33 -14.91
C GLY A 366 -23.42 7.99 -15.97
N ASN A 367 -24.62 8.54 -15.80
CA ASN A 367 -25.42 8.90 -16.96
C ASN A 367 -24.58 9.96 -17.71
N GLU A 368 -24.00 9.58 -18.84
CA GLU A 368 -23.54 10.55 -19.82
C GLU A 368 -24.78 11.33 -20.30
N GLU A 369 -24.89 12.56 -19.78
CA GLU A 369 -25.63 13.73 -20.30
C GLU A 369 -27.18 13.65 -20.40
N ASP A 370 -27.81 14.54 -19.62
CA ASP A 370 -28.85 15.45 -20.12
C ASP A 370 -28.23 16.49 -21.06
#